data_AF-A0A2D5Q9S4-F1
#
_entry.id   AF-A0A2D5Q9S4-F1
#
_cell.length_a   1.000
_cell.length_b   1.000
_cell.length_c   1.000
_cell.angle_alpha   90.00
_cell.angle_beta   90.00
_cell.angle_gamma   90.00
#
_symmetry.space_group_name_H-M   'P 1'
#
loop_
_entity.id
_entity.type
_entity.pdbx_description
1 polymer ?
#
loop_
_entity_poly.entity_id
_entity_poly.type
_entity_poly.pdbx_seq_one_letter_code
_entity_poly.pdbx_strand_id
1 'polypeptide(L)'
;MDDDLVAKYAAEAKAAMEAEAARRVAESTDPEEEERLRNASLHDLTETEHFVPALLARLGAVRAALDGHGGGIAVSQIEHHEGSLDLVLDLTGACLSCGAAPGTLEGVKGDLEADTEVHRIRFSSALLDTFDDLGREFILAHGKVEFVDIPTDGAAA
;
A
#
# COMPACT_ATOMS: atom_id res chain seq x y z
N MET A 1 2.36 14.35 32.83
CA MET A 1 1.58 13.32 33.54
C MET A 1 0.41 12.88 32.68
N ASP A 2 -0.37 13.81 32.12
CA ASP A 2 -1.47 13.47 31.19
C ASP A 2 -1.00 12.98 29.80
N ASP A 3 0.07 13.57 29.24
CA ASP A 3 0.62 13.11 27.94
C ASP A 3 1.08 11.65 27.93
N ASP A 4 1.54 11.13 29.07
CA ASP A 4 1.97 9.73 29.22
C ASP A 4 0.78 8.76 29.21
N LEU A 5 -0.38 9.18 29.74
CA LEU A 5 -1.61 8.40 29.69
C LEU A 5 -2.22 8.39 28.29
N VAL A 6 -2.23 9.54 27.61
CA VAL A 6 -2.71 9.64 26.22
C VAL A 6 -1.85 8.78 25.29
N ALA A 7 -0.53 8.84 25.43
CA ALA A 7 0.39 8.02 24.64
C ALA A 7 0.19 6.51 24.89
N LYS A 8 0.03 6.09 26.16
CA LYS A 8 -0.26 4.69 26.51
C LYS A 8 -1.58 4.22 25.91
N TYR A 9 -2.64 5.01 26.04
CA TYR A 9 -3.94 4.65 25.48
C TYR A 9 -3.89 4.54 23.95
N ALA A 10 -3.20 5.46 23.27
CA ALA A 10 -3.01 5.40 21.83
C ALA A 10 -2.23 4.14 21.40
N ALA A 11 -1.19 3.76 22.15
CA ALA A 11 -0.41 2.56 21.90
C ALA A 11 -1.24 1.27 22.10
N GLU A 12 -2.04 1.21 23.17
CA GLU A 12 -2.95 0.07 23.44
C GLU A 12 -4.02 -0.06 22.35
N ALA A 13 -4.63 1.07 21.95
CA ALA A 13 -5.61 1.10 20.88
C ALA A 13 -5.00 0.64 19.54
N LYS A 14 -3.80 1.11 19.21
CA LYS A 14 -3.06 0.68 18.02
C LYS A 14 -2.78 -0.82 18.04
N ALA A 15 -2.28 -1.35 19.15
CA ALA A 15 -1.99 -2.78 19.28
C ALA A 15 -3.25 -3.65 19.15
N ALA A 16 -4.38 -3.21 19.73
CA ALA A 16 -5.65 -3.91 19.59
C ALA A 16 -6.16 -3.90 18.13
N MET A 17 -6.03 -2.77 17.44
CA MET A 17 -6.39 -2.65 16.02
C MET A 17 -5.52 -3.52 15.12
N GLU A 18 -4.20 -3.54 15.35
CA GLU A 18 -3.26 -4.39 14.61
C GLU A 18 -3.56 -5.88 14.80
N ALA A 19 -3.88 -6.30 16.03
CA ALA A 19 -4.26 -7.68 16.32
C ALA A 19 -5.55 -8.10 15.60
N GLU A 20 -6.57 -7.24 15.58
CA GLU A 20 -7.82 -7.48 14.85
C GLU A 20 -7.59 -7.53 13.34
N ALA A 21 -6.78 -6.61 12.80
CA ALA A 21 -6.44 -6.60 11.38
C ALA A 21 -5.70 -7.87 10.96
N ALA A 22 -4.69 -8.28 11.73
CA ALA A 22 -3.95 -9.52 11.48
C ALA A 22 -4.86 -10.76 11.52
N ARG A 23 -5.82 -10.82 12.46
CA ARG A 23 -6.80 -11.91 12.51
C ARG A 23 -7.65 -11.95 11.23
N ARG A 24 -8.16 -10.81 10.78
CA ARG A 24 -9.01 -10.75 9.57
C ARG A 24 -8.27 -11.21 8.32
N VAL A 25 -7.02 -10.79 8.15
CA VAL A 25 -6.18 -11.26 7.03
C VAL A 25 -6.06 -12.77 7.10
N ALA A 26 -5.64 -13.32 8.24
CA ALA A 26 -5.46 -14.76 8.43
C ALA A 26 -6.73 -15.60 8.23
N GLU A 27 -7.92 -15.04 8.49
CA GLU A 27 -9.21 -15.69 8.22
C GLU A 27 -9.58 -15.72 6.72
N SER A 28 -8.99 -14.83 5.93
CA SER A 28 -9.29 -14.62 4.50
C SER A 28 -8.21 -15.12 3.54
N THR A 29 -7.03 -15.46 4.05
CA THR A 29 -5.86 -15.88 3.27
C THR A 29 -5.41 -17.29 3.64
N ASP A 30 -4.76 -17.98 2.70
CA ASP A 30 -4.07 -19.24 2.99
C ASP A 30 -2.72 -18.93 3.68
N PRO A 31 -2.49 -19.41 4.92
CA PRO A 31 -1.26 -19.12 5.66
C PRO A 31 0.00 -19.69 5.00
N GLU A 32 -0.07 -20.85 4.33
CA GLU A 32 1.09 -21.44 3.66
C GLU A 32 1.48 -20.61 2.43
N GLU A 33 0.49 -20.15 1.67
CA GLU A 33 0.70 -19.29 0.51
C GLU A 33 1.19 -17.89 0.90
N GLU A 34 0.65 -17.31 1.98
CA GLU A 34 1.12 -16.03 2.53
C GLU A 34 2.59 -16.12 2.97
N GLU A 35 2.97 -17.18 3.68
CA GLU A 35 4.37 -17.39 4.07
C GLU A 35 5.27 -17.57 2.85
N ARG A 36 4.83 -18.33 1.84
CA ARG A 36 5.57 -18.49 0.58
C ARG A 36 5.78 -17.16 -0.15
N LEU A 37 4.72 -16.36 -0.30
CA LEU A 37 4.74 -15.07 -1.00
C LEU A 37 5.57 -14.02 -0.27
N ARG A 38 5.48 -13.97 1.06
CA ARG A 38 6.26 -13.05 1.89
C ARG A 38 7.76 -13.33 1.83
N ASN A 39 8.14 -14.61 1.72
CA ASN A 39 9.54 -15.03 1.66
C ASN A 39 10.11 -15.14 0.23
N ALA A 40 9.27 -15.03 -0.80
CA ALA A 40 9.74 -15.01 -2.18
C ALA A 40 10.43 -13.67 -2.50
N SER A 41 11.52 -13.73 -3.28
CA SER A 41 12.18 -12.52 -3.79
C SER A 41 11.25 -11.80 -4.75
N LEU A 42 11.07 -10.49 -4.53
CA LEU A 42 10.25 -9.65 -5.40
C LEU A 42 10.86 -9.55 -6.81
N HIS A 43 12.19 -9.59 -6.92
CA HIS A 43 12.88 -9.59 -8.21
C HIS A 43 12.51 -10.78 -9.10
N ASP A 44 12.32 -11.97 -8.50
CA ASP A 44 11.95 -13.18 -9.24
C ASP A 44 10.47 -13.16 -9.68
N LEU A 45 9.67 -12.27 -9.08
CA LEU A 45 8.23 -12.23 -9.27
C LEU A 45 7.75 -11.13 -10.21
N THR A 46 8.57 -10.13 -10.57
CA THR A 46 8.17 -8.91 -11.31
C THR A 46 7.40 -9.18 -12.61
N GLU A 47 7.66 -10.30 -13.27
CA GLU A 47 7.01 -10.70 -14.54
C GLU A 47 5.96 -11.81 -14.35
N THR A 48 5.53 -12.05 -13.12
CA THR A 48 4.61 -13.14 -12.75
C THR A 48 3.31 -12.60 -12.17
N GLU A 49 2.25 -13.42 -12.21
CA GLU A 49 0.98 -13.11 -11.54
C GLU A 49 1.09 -13.02 -10.01
N HIS A 50 2.19 -13.52 -9.44
CA HIS A 50 2.44 -13.52 -8.00
C HIS A 50 3.07 -12.22 -7.48
N PHE A 51 3.47 -11.28 -8.34
CA PHE A 51 4.09 -10.03 -7.90
C PHE A 51 3.19 -9.21 -6.98
N VAL A 52 1.98 -8.90 -7.44
CA VAL A 52 1.00 -8.14 -6.65
C VAL A 52 0.61 -8.89 -5.36
N PRO A 53 0.28 -10.20 -5.39
CA PRO A 53 0.10 -10.99 -4.17
C PRO A 53 1.28 -10.93 -3.20
N ALA A 54 2.53 -10.95 -3.69
CA ALA A 54 3.72 -10.88 -2.85
C ALA A 54 3.91 -9.50 -2.20
N LEU A 55 3.58 -8.42 -2.90
CA LEU A 55 3.52 -7.08 -2.31
C LEU A 55 2.44 -7.00 -1.23
N LEU A 56 1.26 -7.56 -1.49
CA LEU A 56 0.14 -7.58 -0.55
C LEU A 56 0.45 -8.39 0.73
N ALA A 57 1.19 -9.49 0.61
CA ALA A 57 1.63 -10.34 1.74
C ALA A 57 2.64 -9.66 2.68
N ARG A 58 3.23 -8.54 2.25
CA ARG A 58 4.14 -7.69 3.04
C ARG A 58 3.41 -6.56 3.77
N LEU A 59 2.17 -6.29 3.41
CA LEU A 59 1.37 -5.26 4.08
C LEU A 59 0.90 -5.73 5.45
N GLY A 60 0.95 -4.82 6.43
CA GLY A 60 0.48 -5.04 7.78
C GLY A 60 -1.02 -4.77 7.93
N ALA A 61 -1.40 -3.95 8.91
CA ALA A 61 -2.81 -3.65 9.19
C ALA A 61 -3.56 -3.02 8.00
N VAL A 62 -2.84 -2.38 7.08
CA VAL A 62 -3.42 -1.79 5.86
C VAL A 62 -3.99 -2.84 4.92
N ARG A 63 -3.45 -4.07 4.91
CA ARG A 63 -3.98 -5.18 4.13
C ARG A 63 -5.45 -5.44 4.43
N ALA A 64 -5.80 -5.54 5.72
CA ALA A 64 -7.18 -5.76 6.15
C ALA A 64 -8.12 -4.62 5.70
N ALA A 65 -7.61 -3.39 5.61
CA ALA A 65 -8.38 -2.25 5.12
C ALA A 65 -8.59 -2.30 3.60
N LEU A 66 -7.61 -2.76 2.83
CA LEU A 66 -7.74 -2.96 1.39
C LEU A 66 -8.74 -4.09 1.09
N ASP A 67 -8.58 -5.23 1.74
CA ASP A 67 -9.42 -6.42 1.54
C ASP A 67 -10.87 -6.16 1.98
N GLY A 68 -11.05 -5.52 3.14
CA GLY A 68 -12.36 -5.26 3.74
C GLY A 68 -13.25 -4.28 2.95
N HIS A 69 -12.65 -3.44 2.10
CA HIS A 69 -13.39 -2.54 1.21
C HIS A 69 -13.45 -3.06 -0.24
N GLY A 70 -12.90 -4.25 -0.53
CA GLY A 70 -12.85 -4.78 -1.89
C GLY A 70 -11.97 -3.94 -2.81
N GLY A 71 -10.86 -3.43 -2.29
CA GLY A 71 -9.82 -2.78 -3.06
C GLY A 71 -8.50 -3.54 -3.04
N GLY A 72 -7.46 -2.92 -3.57
CA GLY A 72 -6.12 -3.50 -3.66
C GLY A 72 -5.11 -2.51 -4.20
N ILE A 73 -3.97 -3.04 -4.62
CA ILE A 73 -2.92 -2.28 -5.30
C ILE A 73 -2.79 -2.79 -6.74
N ALA A 74 -2.41 -1.90 -7.64
CA ALA A 74 -1.90 -2.24 -8.97
C ALA A 74 -0.50 -1.66 -9.11
N VAL A 75 0.35 -2.34 -9.85
CA VAL A 75 1.70 -1.84 -10.16
C VAL A 75 1.63 -1.18 -11.52
N SER A 76 1.84 0.14 -11.54
CA SER A 76 1.81 0.93 -12.78
C SER A 76 3.18 0.99 -13.44
N GLN A 77 4.26 0.97 -12.67
CA GLN A 77 5.62 0.96 -13.18
C GLN A 77 6.57 0.26 -12.20
N ILE A 78 7.56 -0.45 -12.76
CA ILE A 78 8.67 -1.07 -12.04
C ILE A 78 9.96 -0.51 -12.64
N GLU A 79 10.79 0.12 -11.82
CA GLU A 79 12.14 0.55 -12.17
C GLU A 79 13.16 -0.19 -11.29
N HIS A 80 14.29 -0.57 -11.87
CA HIS A 80 15.39 -1.17 -11.11
C HIS A 80 16.40 -0.08 -10.76
N HIS A 81 16.62 0.15 -9.47
CA HIS A 81 17.59 1.09 -8.95
C HIS A 81 18.68 0.35 -8.15
N GLU A 82 19.89 0.25 -8.71
CA GLU A 82 21.07 -0.34 -8.04
C GLU A 82 20.84 -1.72 -7.40
N GLY A 83 19.97 -2.55 -7.99
CA GLY A 83 19.64 -3.88 -7.47
C GLY A 83 18.47 -3.92 -6.49
N SER A 84 17.70 -2.84 -6.39
CA SER A 84 16.44 -2.74 -5.63
C SER A 84 15.32 -2.20 -6.54
N LEU A 85 14.07 -2.30 -6.09
CA LEU A 85 12.89 -1.92 -6.85
C LEU A 85 12.42 -0.52 -6.47
N ASP A 86 12.24 0.34 -7.46
CA ASP A 86 11.50 1.59 -7.35
C ASP A 86 10.15 1.39 -8.05
N LEU A 87 9.06 1.44 -7.28
CA LEU A 87 7.74 1.06 -7.75
C LEU A 87 6.83 2.28 -7.79
N VAL A 88 6.07 2.39 -8.87
CA VAL A 88 4.91 3.29 -8.94
C VAL A 88 3.65 2.47 -8.87
N LEU A 89 2.84 2.73 -7.85
CA LEU A 89 1.62 1.99 -7.55
C LEU A 89 0.38 2.81 -7.88
N ASP A 90 -0.72 2.12 -8.14
CA ASP A 90 -2.07 2.64 -8.14
C ASP A 90 -2.92 1.85 -7.14
N LEU A 91 -4.08 2.39 -6.77
CA LEU A 91 -5.05 1.69 -5.94
C LEU A 91 -6.21 1.20 -6.80
N THR A 92 -6.76 0.04 -6.46
CA THR A 92 -7.87 -0.56 -7.20
C THR A 92 -9.10 -0.76 -6.32
N GLY A 93 -10.24 -0.99 -6.97
CA GLY A 93 -11.51 -1.29 -6.31
C GLY A 93 -12.08 -0.13 -5.49
N ALA A 94 -12.82 -0.43 -4.42
CA ALA A 94 -13.54 0.61 -3.67
C ALA A 94 -12.62 1.53 -2.84
N CYS A 95 -11.33 1.21 -2.73
CA CYS A 95 -10.33 2.10 -2.13
C CYS A 95 -10.21 3.44 -2.87
N LEU A 96 -10.55 3.47 -4.17
CA LEU A 96 -10.70 4.71 -4.95
C LEU A 96 -11.94 5.51 -4.53
N SER A 97 -13.05 4.83 -4.26
CA SER A 97 -14.36 5.44 -4.07
C SER A 97 -14.61 5.99 -2.67
N CYS A 98 -13.87 5.50 -1.66
CA CYS A 98 -14.02 5.94 -0.27
C CYS A 98 -13.09 7.09 0.12
N GLY A 99 -12.27 7.60 -0.82
CA GLY A 99 -11.19 8.52 -0.46
C GLY A 99 -10.10 7.73 0.25
N ALA A 100 -9.17 7.10 -0.47
CA ALA A 100 -8.07 6.34 0.14
C ALA A 100 -7.47 7.17 1.28
N ALA A 101 -7.72 6.78 2.53
CA ALA A 101 -7.35 7.63 3.64
C ALA A 101 -5.84 7.90 3.54
N PRO A 102 -5.38 9.14 3.77
CA PRO A 102 -3.94 9.45 3.76
C PRO A 102 -3.07 8.42 4.48
N GLY A 103 -3.57 7.87 5.59
CA GLY A 103 -2.91 6.81 6.34
C GLY A 103 -2.80 5.45 5.61
N THR A 104 -3.71 5.12 4.69
CA THR A 104 -3.62 3.93 3.83
C THR A 104 -2.45 4.07 2.86
N LEU A 105 -2.31 5.22 2.20
CA LEU A 105 -1.18 5.47 1.28
C LEU A 105 0.15 5.47 2.03
N GLU A 106 0.20 6.20 3.15
CA GLU A 106 1.38 6.25 4.03
C GLU A 106 1.76 4.85 4.55
N GLY A 107 0.76 4.04 4.92
CA GLY A 107 0.99 2.70 5.42
C GLY A 107 1.41 1.70 4.34
N VAL A 108 0.81 1.71 3.13
CA VAL A 108 1.28 0.90 1.99
C VAL A 108 2.75 1.23 1.68
N LYS A 109 3.07 2.53 1.60
CA LYS A 109 4.45 2.97 1.40
C LYS A 109 5.37 2.45 2.50
N GLY A 110 5.01 2.69 3.76
CA GLY A 110 5.86 2.33 4.90
C GLY A 110 6.10 0.82 5.03
N ASP A 111 5.07 0.01 4.80
CA ASP A 111 5.17 -1.45 4.88
C ASP A 111 6.04 -2.02 3.74
N LEU A 112 5.90 -1.50 2.52
CA LEU A 112 6.68 -1.97 1.37
C LEU A 112 8.12 -1.47 1.39
N GLU A 113 8.37 -0.20 1.75
CA GLU A 113 9.73 0.35 1.90
C GLU A 113 10.50 -0.25 3.09
N ALA A 114 9.83 -1.02 3.96
CA ALA A 114 10.49 -1.81 4.99
C ALA A 114 11.13 -3.11 4.45
N ASP A 115 10.75 -3.54 3.24
CA ASP A 115 11.39 -4.67 2.56
C ASP A 115 12.74 -4.25 1.95
N THR A 116 13.77 -5.06 2.17
CA THR A 116 15.13 -4.76 1.71
C THR A 116 15.30 -4.73 0.19
N GLU A 117 14.38 -5.33 -0.56
CA GLU A 117 14.38 -5.32 -2.03
C GLU A 117 13.67 -4.09 -2.60
N VAL A 118 12.97 -3.31 -1.79
CA VAL A 118 12.23 -2.11 -2.23
C VAL A 118 13.02 -0.85 -1.83
N HIS A 119 13.44 -0.09 -2.84
CA HIS A 119 14.08 1.21 -2.64
C HIS A 119 13.09 2.28 -2.24
N ARG A 120 11.95 2.31 -2.96
CA ARG A 120 11.04 3.43 -2.95
C ARG A 120 9.67 3.06 -3.49
N ILE A 121 8.63 3.62 -2.87
CA ILE A 121 7.25 3.58 -3.36
C ILE A 121 6.78 5.00 -3.71
N ARG A 122 6.24 5.14 -4.91
CA ARG A 122 5.52 6.31 -5.41
C ARG A 122 4.12 5.90 -5.86
N PHE A 123 3.22 6.86 -6.00
CA PHE A 123 1.86 6.61 -6.49
C PHE A 123 1.62 7.32 -7.82
N SER A 124 0.83 6.71 -8.69
CA SER A 124 0.41 7.33 -9.94
C SER A 124 -0.40 8.59 -9.66
N SER A 125 -0.08 9.70 -10.32
CA SER A 125 -0.89 10.93 -10.27
C SER A 125 -2.31 10.72 -10.81
N ALA A 126 -2.52 9.71 -11.67
CA ALA A 126 -3.84 9.32 -12.18
C ALA A 126 -4.81 8.93 -11.04
N LEU A 127 -4.28 8.47 -9.89
CA LEU A 127 -5.06 8.24 -8.68
C LEU A 127 -5.80 9.51 -8.21
N LEU A 128 -5.18 10.68 -8.39
CA LEU A 128 -5.76 11.94 -7.96
C LEU A 128 -6.99 12.33 -8.80
N ASP A 129 -7.09 11.80 -10.02
CA ASP A 129 -8.19 12.07 -10.94
C ASP A 129 -9.49 11.35 -10.56
N THR A 130 -9.43 10.41 -9.61
CA THR A 130 -10.62 9.77 -9.05
C THR A 130 -11.28 10.56 -7.93
N PHE A 131 -10.63 11.63 -7.44
CA PHE A 131 -11.15 12.48 -6.37
C PHE A 131 -11.70 13.81 -6.89
N ASP A 132 -12.66 14.37 -6.16
CA ASP A 132 -13.05 15.77 -6.35
C ASP A 132 -11.95 16.72 -5.83
N ASP A 133 -12.12 18.02 -6.07
CA ASP A 133 -11.10 19.02 -5.73
C ASP A 133 -10.74 19.00 -4.23
N LEU A 134 -11.74 18.82 -3.36
CA LEU A 134 -11.52 18.76 -1.91
C LEU A 134 -10.77 17.49 -1.49
N GLY A 135 -11.16 16.33 -2.03
CA GLY A 135 -10.48 15.06 -1.78
C GLY A 135 -9.04 15.10 -2.28
N ARG A 136 -8.80 15.67 -3.47
CA ARG A 136 -7.45 15.84 -4.03
C ARG A 136 -6.58 16.71 -3.13
N GLU A 137 -7.07 17.88 -2.70
CA GLU A 137 -6.33 18.76 -1.78
C GLU A 137 -6.01 18.07 -0.46
N PHE A 138 -6.96 17.31 0.08
CA PHE A 138 -6.76 16.56 1.33
C PHE A 138 -5.68 15.49 1.21
N ILE A 139 -5.67 14.73 0.12
CA ILE A 139 -4.67 13.69 -0.14
C ILE A 139 -3.28 14.28 -0.35
N LEU A 140 -3.16 15.39 -1.10
CA LEU A 140 -1.88 16.08 -1.30
C LEU A 140 -1.34 16.67 0.01
N ALA A 141 -2.22 17.21 0.86
CA ALA A 141 -1.81 17.83 2.13
C ALA A 141 -1.43 16.79 3.20
N HIS A 142 -2.08 15.63 3.22
CA HIS A 142 -1.98 14.69 4.35
C HIS A 142 -1.42 13.31 3.98
N GLY A 143 -1.37 12.95 2.71
CA GLY A 143 -0.94 11.62 2.24
C GLY A 143 0.51 11.28 2.55
N LYS A 144 1.39 12.30 2.62
CA LYS A 144 2.85 12.16 2.82
C LYS A 144 3.52 11.13 1.89
N VAL A 145 2.96 10.99 0.71
CA VAL A 145 3.48 10.15 -0.37
C VAL A 145 3.79 11.02 -1.58
N GLU A 146 4.62 10.52 -2.47
CA GLU A 146 4.94 11.20 -3.72
C GLU A 146 4.04 10.68 -4.84
N PHE A 147 3.42 11.62 -5.56
CA PHE A 147 2.68 11.34 -6.79
C PHE A 147 3.53 11.66 -8.00
N VAL A 148 3.54 10.77 -8.99
CA VAL A 148 4.29 10.95 -10.24
C VAL A 148 3.41 10.70 -11.45
N ASP A 149 3.60 11.53 -12.47
CA ASP A 149 3.01 11.29 -13.79
C ASP A 149 3.74 10.13 -14.45
N ILE A 150 2.99 9.08 -14.77
CA ILE A 150 3.49 7.97 -15.57
C ILE A 150 3.01 8.22 -17.00
N PRO A 151 3.90 8.28 -18.00
CA PRO A 151 3.46 8.33 -19.39
C PRO A 151 2.61 7.09 -19.66
N THR A 152 1.33 7.29 -19.95
CA THR A 152 0.50 6.24 -20.55
C THR A 152 1.04 6.04 -21.95
N ASP A 153 1.70 4.92 -22.21
CA ASP A 153 2.19 4.61 -23.55
C ASP A 153 0.98 4.43 -24.48
N GLY A 154 0.57 5.53 -25.14
CA GLY A 154 -0.78 5.64 -25.68
C GLY A 154 -1.17 7.00 -26.26
N ALA A 155 -0.22 7.74 -26.84
CA ALA A 155 -0.54 8.80 -27.81
C ALA A 155 0.53 8.84 -28.91
N ALA A 156 0.66 7.73 -29.65
CA ALA A 156 1.22 7.79 -30.98
C ALA A 156 0.22 8.55 -31.88
N ALA A 157 0.61 9.75 -32.31
CA ALA A 157 0.03 10.46 -33.44
C ALA A 157 1.17 10.88 -34.39
#